data_AF-A0A1D2R9X7-F1
#
_entry.id   AF-A0A1D2R9X7-F1
#
_cell.length_a   1.000
_cell.length_b   1.000
_cell.length_c   1.000
_cell.angle_alpha   90.00
_cell.angle_beta   90.00
_cell.angle_gamma   90.00
#
_symmetry.space_group_name_H-M   'P 1'
#
loop_
_entity.id
_entity.type
_entity.pdbx_description
1 polymer ?
#
loop_
_entity_poly.entity_id
_entity_poly.type
_entity_poly.pdbx_seq_one_letter_code
_entity_poly.pdbx_strand_id
1 'polypeptide(L)'
;MDESTQSPQSDDKIQLTMVDEAGAKETKIRAPRDWTVRKLVSSYVSKLKLPTIGKDGQPITYHAILKRTNTQLDDSKTLADEGVVEGDVLKLVMTIIPGA
;
A
#
# COMPACT_ATOMS: atom_id res chain seq x y z
N MET A 1 -11.78 30.88 29.63
CA MET A 1 -12.31 30.57 28.29
C MET A 1 -11.08 30.30 27.46
N ASP A 2 -10.60 29.07 27.48
CA ASP A 2 -9.39 28.67 26.75
C ASP A 2 -9.70 27.32 26.13
N GLU A 3 -10.20 27.41 24.90
CA GLU A 3 -10.28 26.31 23.97
C GLU A 3 -8.86 26.06 23.45
N SER A 4 -8.29 24.91 23.79
CA SER A 4 -7.08 24.39 23.15
C SER A 4 -7.20 22.86 23.11
N THR A 5 -8.05 22.43 22.18
CA THR A 5 -7.87 21.26 21.33
C THR A 5 -7.15 20.08 21.96
N GLN A 6 -7.88 19.33 22.79
CA GLN A 6 -7.55 17.93 23.04
C GLN A 6 -7.60 17.22 21.68
N SER A 7 -6.43 17.08 21.05
CA SER A 7 -6.26 16.42 19.77
C SER A 7 -6.74 14.98 19.92
N PRO A 8 -7.82 14.54 19.26
CA PRO A 8 -8.00 13.11 19.08
C PRO A 8 -6.94 12.70 18.07
N GLN A 9 -5.77 12.27 18.54
CA GLN A 9 -4.88 11.47 17.72
C GLN A 9 -5.61 10.13 17.49
N SER A 10 -6.56 10.13 16.56
CA SER A 10 -7.24 8.94 16.09
C SER A 10 -6.17 8.01 15.52
N ASP A 11 -5.79 7.00 16.29
CA ASP A 11 -4.89 5.93 15.86
C ASP A 11 -5.64 5.02 14.87
N ASP A 12 -6.09 5.61 13.77
CA ASP A 12 -6.86 4.92 12.74
C ASP A 12 -5.93 4.24 11.75
N LYS A 13 -5.02 3.42 12.31
CA LYS A 13 -4.08 2.60 11.56
C LYS A 13 -4.60 1.19 11.56
N ILE A 14 -4.92 0.69 10.37
CA ILE A 14 -5.29 -0.70 10.17
C ILE A 14 -4.03 -1.54 10.01
N GLN A 15 -4.03 -2.71 10.62
CA GLN A 15 -2.98 -3.70 10.39
C GLN A 15 -3.25 -4.46 9.09
N LEU A 16 -2.29 -4.45 8.18
CA LEU A 16 -2.38 -5.11 6.87
C LEU A 16 -1.23 -6.08 6.68
N THR A 17 -1.42 -7.08 5.85
CA THR A 17 -0.36 -8.02 5.46
C THR A 17 0.03 -7.78 4.02
N MET A 18 1.24 -7.27 3.80
CA MET A 18 1.83 -7.14 2.47
C MET A 18 2.47 -8.46 2.08
N VAL A 19 2.08 -9.03 0.95
CA VAL A 19 2.69 -10.24 0.42
C VAL A 19 3.33 -9.96 -0.93
N ASP A 20 4.49 -10.55 -1.19
CA ASP A 20 5.11 -10.47 -2.51
C ASP A 20 4.24 -11.17 -3.57
N GLU A 21 4.45 -10.87 -4.85
CA GLU A 21 3.76 -11.49 -5.99
C GLU A 21 3.80 -13.03 -5.90
N ALA A 22 4.98 -13.56 -5.54
CA ALA A 22 5.22 -14.99 -5.37
C ALA A 22 4.55 -15.58 -4.12
N GLY A 23 4.04 -14.75 -3.20
CA GLY A 23 3.44 -15.19 -1.93
C GLY A 23 4.42 -15.81 -0.94
N ALA A 24 5.73 -15.78 -1.23
CA ALA A 24 6.76 -16.40 -0.38
C ALA A 24 7.11 -15.56 0.87
N LYS A 25 6.88 -14.24 0.80
CA LYS A 25 7.18 -13.31 1.88
C LYS A 25 5.94 -12.52 2.25
N GLU A 26 5.52 -12.64 3.51
CA GLU A 26 4.43 -11.88 4.09
C GLU A 26 4.97 -10.96 5.18
N THR A 27 4.66 -9.68 5.10
CA THR A 27 5.11 -8.67 6.04
C THR A 27 3.91 -7.94 6.60
N LYS A 28 3.72 -8.04 7.92
CA LYS A 28 2.66 -7.29 8.61
C LYS A 28 3.11 -5.84 8.75
N ILE A 29 2.29 -4.93 8.23
CA ILE A 29 2.51 -3.50 8.31
C ILE A 29 1.30 -2.81 8.94
N ARG A 30 1.51 -1.62 9.50
CA ARG A 30 0.42 -0.77 9.99
C ARG A 30 0.39 0.49 9.19
N ALA A 31 -0.77 0.80 8.63
CA ALA A 31 -0.96 1.99 7.80
C ALA A 31 -2.31 2.62 8.09
N PRO A 32 -2.40 3.96 8.09
CA PRO A 32 -3.66 4.65 8.27
C PRO A 32 -4.57 4.48 7.06
N ARG A 33 -5.87 4.30 7.29
CA ARG A 33 -6.85 4.08 6.20
C ARG A 33 -6.99 5.30 5.26
N ASP A 34 -6.62 6.47 5.75
CA ASP A 34 -6.57 7.74 5.01
C ASP A 34 -5.43 7.82 3.99
N TRP A 35 -4.46 6.91 4.05
CA TRP A 35 -3.40 6.89 3.04
C TRP A 35 -3.91 6.35 1.72
N THR A 36 -3.45 6.98 0.64
CA THR A 36 -3.61 6.42 -0.70
C THR A 36 -2.81 5.15 -0.84
N VAL A 37 -3.31 4.22 -1.64
CA VAL A 37 -2.61 2.97 -1.94
C VAL A 37 -1.23 3.27 -2.52
N ARG A 38 -1.10 4.27 -3.40
CA ARG A 38 0.20 4.75 -3.88
C ARG A 38 1.16 5.17 -2.77
N LYS A 39 0.67 5.91 -1.78
CA LYS A 39 1.47 6.39 -0.65
C LYS A 39 1.93 5.24 0.25
N LEU A 40 1.04 4.27 0.50
CA LEU A 40 1.38 3.06 1.23
C LEU A 40 2.49 2.27 0.52
N VAL A 41 2.26 1.96 -0.76
CA VAL A 41 3.18 1.17 -1.58
C VAL A 41 4.53 1.87 -1.72
N SER A 42 4.55 3.17 -2.04
CA SER A 42 5.80 3.94 -2.15
C SER A 42 6.57 4.01 -0.81
N SER A 43 5.88 4.17 0.31
CA SER A 43 6.50 4.11 1.65
C SER A 43 7.12 2.73 1.92
N TYR A 44 6.44 1.65 1.53
CA TYR A 44 6.92 0.29 1.67
C TYR A 44 8.12 -0.03 0.76
N VAL A 45 8.01 0.31 -0.53
CA VAL A 45 9.08 0.20 -1.55
C VAL A 45 10.34 0.95 -1.09
N SER A 46 10.17 2.17 -0.57
CA SER A 46 11.29 2.98 -0.07
C SER A 46 11.95 2.35 1.16
N LYS A 47 11.17 1.80 2.09
CA LYS A 47 11.68 1.11 3.29
C LYS A 47 12.47 -0.15 2.93
N LEU A 48 11.98 -0.93 1.98
CA LEU A 48 12.63 -2.16 1.52
C LEU A 48 13.69 -1.93 0.44
N LYS A 49 13.90 -0.67 0.00
CA LYS A 49 14.78 -0.30 -1.11
C LYS A 49 14.53 -1.14 -2.36
N LEU A 50 13.26 -1.39 -2.68
CA LEU A 50 12.89 -2.15 -3.87
C LEU A 50 13.20 -1.33 -5.14
N PRO A 51 13.57 -1.99 -6.26
CA PRO A 51 13.93 -1.31 -7.49
C PRO A 51 12.71 -0.64 -8.13
N THR A 52 12.73 0.68 -8.27
CA THR A 52 11.69 1.42 -9.01
C THR A 52 11.95 1.48 -10.51
N ILE A 53 13.14 1.07 -10.94
CA ILE A 53 13.58 1.02 -12.32
C ILE A 53 14.08 -0.40 -12.59
N GLY A 54 13.54 -1.05 -13.62
CA GLY A 54 13.94 -2.37 -14.03
C GLY A 54 15.35 -2.39 -14.60
N LYS A 55 15.91 -3.59 -14.74
CA LYS A 55 17.26 -3.80 -15.30
C LYS A 55 17.43 -3.21 -16.71
N ASP A 56 16.33 -3.03 -17.43
CA ASP A 56 16.27 -2.49 -18.79
C ASP A 56 16.07 -0.96 -18.84
N GLY A 57 16.02 -0.28 -17.68
CA GLY A 57 15.70 1.15 -17.60
C GLY A 57 14.21 1.46 -17.63
N GLN A 58 13.35 0.45 -17.72
CA GLN A 58 11.89 0.61 -17.73
C GLN A 58 11.35 0.96 -16.33
N PRO A 59 10.40 1.89 -16.20
CA PRO A 59 9.78 2.19 -14.93
C PRO A 59 8.99 0.99 -14.41
N ILE A 60 9.24 0.61 -13.16
CA ILE A 60 8.47 -0.42 -12.47
C ILE A 60 7.32 0.27 -11.75
N THR A 61 6.10 -0.18 -12.03
CA THR A 61 4.91 0.24 -11.29
C THR A 61 4.51 -0.87 -10.34
N TYR A 62 4.34 -0.50 -9.08
CA TYR A 62 3.93 -1.42 -8.03
C TYR A 62 2.44 -1.27 -7.77
N HIS A 63 1.71 -2.36 -7.92
CA HIS A 63 0.26 -2.42 -7.74
C HIS A 63 -0.06 -3.26 -6.50
N ALA A 64 -1.03 -2.82 -5.71
CA ALA A 64 -1.55 -3.61 -4.59
C ALA A 64 -2.82 -4.33 -5.03
N ILE A 65 -2.87 -5.64 -4.90
CA ILE A 65 -4.06 -6.47 -5.17
C ILE A 65 -4.62 -6.94 -3.85
N LEU A 66 -5.88 -6.62 -3.57
CA LEU A 66 -6.56 -7.08 -2.38
C LEU A 66 -6.87 -8.57 -2.52
N LYS A 67 -6.26 -9.42 -1.68
CA LYS A 67 -6.42 -10.88 -1.76
C LYS A 67 -7.86 -11.33 -1.51
N ARG A 68 -8.58 -10.61 -0.63
CA ARG A 68 -9.97 -10.94 -0.26
C ARG A 68 -10.95 -10.80 -1.43
N THR A 69 -10.82 -9.74 -2.23
CA THR A 69 -11.66 -9.48 -3.42
C THR A 69 -10.97 -9.88 -4.72
N ASN A 70 -9.71 -10.30 -4.64
CA ASN A 70 -8.81 -10.57 -5.76
C ASN A 70 -8.82 -9.44 -6.82
N THR A 71 -8.96 -8.20 -6.36
CA THR A 71 -9.10 -7.01 -7.21
C THR A 71 -7.90 -6.10 -7.02
N GLN A 72 -7.41 -5.52 -8.11
CA GLN A 72 -6.36 -4.52 -8.06
C GLN A 72 -6.90 -3.24 -7.44
N LEU A 73 -6.21 -2.74 -6.43
CA LEU A 73 -6.54 -1.48 -5.79
C LEU A 73 -6.07 -0.31 -6.64
N ASP A 74 -6.89 0.73 -6.69
CA ASP A 74 -6.56 1.98 -7.36
C ASP A 74 -5.56 2.79 -6.53
N ASP A 75 -4.44 3.15 -7.14
CA ASP A 75 -3.35 3.85 -6.45
C ASP A 75 -3.69 5.32 -6.11
N SER A 76 -4.67 5.91 -6.82
CA SER A 76 -5.19 7.26 -6.57
C SER A 76 -6.18 7.30 -5.40
N LYS A 77 -6.77 6.16 -5.06
CA LYS A 77 -7.75 6.03 -3.97
C LYS A 77 -7.12 5.68 -2.64
N THR A 78 -7.85 5.95 -1.56
CA THR A 78 -7.45 5.59 -0.20
C THR A 78 -7.77 4.14 0.10
N LEU A 79 -7.05 3.56 1.06
CA LEU A 79 -7.35 2.22 1.56
C LEU A 79 -8.80 2.10 2.02
N ALA A 80 -9.34 3.15 2.66
CA ALA A 80 -10.73 3.21 3.07
C ALA A 80 -11.72 3.20 1.89
N ASP A 81 -11.45 3.97 0.84
CA ASP A 81 -12.31 4.05 -0.36
C ASP A 81 -12.37 2.71 -1.12
N GLU A 82 -11.23 2.02 -1.17
CA GLU A 82 -11.10 0.69 -1.74
C GLU A 82 -11.67 -0.42 -0.83
N GLY A 83 -12.17 -0.08 0.36
CA GLY A 83 -12.78 -1.02 1.29
C GLY A 83 -11.78 -1.97 1.95
N VAL A 84 -10.51 -1.55 2.07
CA VAL A 84 -9.48 -2.28 2.79
C VAL A 84 -9.73 -2.12 4.29
N VAL A 85 -9.79 -3.24 5.01
CA VAL A 85 -10.04 -3.27 6.45
C VAL A 85 -8.87 -3.88 7.22
N GLU A 86 -8.92 -3.81 8.55
CA GLU A 86 -7.93 -4.45 9.40
C GLU A 86 -7.89 -5.97 9.18
N GLY A 87 -6.68 -6.52 9.05
CA GLY A 87 -6.42 -7.92 8.78
C GLY A 87 -6.39 -8.28 7.31
N ASP A 88 -6.70 -7.36 6.39
CA ASP A 88 -6.64 -7.64 4.96
C ASP A 88 -5.21 -7.92 4.48
N VAL A 89 -5.14 -8.70 3.40
CA VAL A 89 -3.89 -9.10 2.77
C VAL A 89 -3.78 -8.45 1.40
N LEU A 90 -2.75 -7.63 1.23
CA LEU A 90 -2.43 -6.94 -0.02
C LEU A 90 -1.26 -7.64 -0.69
N LYS A 91 -1.49 -8.17 -1.90
CA LYS A 91 -0.43 -8.71 -2.74
C LYS A 91 0.21 -7.58 -3.54
N LEU A 92 1.51 -7.42 -3.39
CA LEU A 92 2.31 -6.50 -4.18
C LEU A 92 2.68 -7.17 -5.50
N VAL A 93 2.18 -6.63 -6.60
CA VAL A 93 2.49 -7.08 -7.95
C VAL A 93 3.35 -6.01 -8.61
N MET A 94 4.46 -6.43 -9.20
CA MET A 94 5.32 -5.51 -9.94
C MET A 94 4.98 -5.64 -11.42
N THR A 95 4.59 -4.53 -12.04
CA THR A 95 4.34 -4.46 -13.47
C THR A 95 5.43 -3.59 -14.08
N ILE A 96 6.24 -4.19 -14.94
CA ILE A 96 7.13 -3.42 -15.80
C ILE A 96 6.24 -2.86 -16.91
N ILE A 97 6.23 -1.54 -17.09
CA ILE A 97 5.52 -0.94 -18.21
C ILE A 97 6.49 -0.97 -19.39
N PRO A 98 6.30 -1.86 -20.39
CA PRO A 98 7.07 -1.77 -21.61
C PRO A 98 6.80 -0.41 -22.24
N GLY A 99 7.87 0.33 -22.49
CA GLY A 99 7.80 1.59 -23.21
C GLY A 99 7.14 1.36 -24.58
N ALA A 100 6.22 2.26 -24.92
CA ALA A 100 5.64 2.40 -26.25
C ALA A 100 6.73 2.52 -27.34
#